data_AF-A0A061GZ07-F1
#
_entry.id   AF-A0A061GZ07-F1
#
_cell.length_a   1.000
_cell.length_b   1.000
_cell.length_c   1.000
_cell.angle_alpha   90.00
_cell.angle_beta   90.00
_cell.angle_gamma   90.00
#
_symmetry.space_group_name_H-M   'P 1'
#
loop_
_entity.id
_entity.type
_entity.pdbx_description
1 polymer ?
#
loop_
_entity_poly.entity_id
_entity_poly.type
_entity_poly.pdbx_seq_one_letter_code
_entity_poly.pdbx_strand_id
1 'polypeptide(L)'
;MASAMEPGAGTKSGVHWKHQTTRLPVLTLKLRLSIHPTPTPSLLSKSIINRLLTSCPTYRRMKSLIWQVILVGHSAGGLSLMYAIHRLANKIHMAIYVAAHMLRHGFVSDQDYKDADPDLSKYGDINQTVYGLEADQPPTSTIIKEQFQRKILYHLSSKEDSTLAAMLLRPGPLRPFRGVHFTEGPESGADSVPRVFIKTMHD
;
A
#
# COMPACT_ATOMS: atom_id res chain seq x y z
N MET A 1 13.57 -64.05 1.86
CA MET A 1 12.30 -64.53 1.26
C MET A 1 11.20 -63.57 1.67
N ALA A 2 10.44 -63.09 0.69
CA ALA A 2 9.41 -62.06 0.84
C ALA A 2 8.21 -62.48 1.70
N SER A 3 7.50 -61.52 2.28
CA SER A 3 6.12 -61.22 1.84
C SER A 3 5.60 -59.92 2.48
N ALA A 4 4.97 -59.10 1.65
CA ALA A 4 4.25 -57.89 2.02
C ALA A 4 2.80 -58.23 2.43
N MET A 5 2.23 -57.43 3.33
CA MET A 5 0.80 -57.41 3.65
C MET A 5 0.27 -55.98 3.47
N GLU A 6 -0.76 -55.87 2.63
CA GLU A 6 -1.51 -54.67 2.26
C GLU A 6 -2.30 -54.07 3.45
N PRO A 7 -2.48 -52.73 3.53
CA PRO A 7 -3.45 -52.12 4.43
C PRO A 7 -4.82 -51.89 3.76
N GLY A 8 -5.86 -52.29 4.48
CA GLY A 8 -7.26 -52.26 4.08
C GLY A 8 -7.88 -50.87 3.87
N ALA A 9 -8.99 -50.89 3.13
CA ALA A 9 -9.75 -49.76 2.63
C ALA A 9 -10.38 -48.89 3.74
N GLY A 10 -10.06 -47.59 3.73
CA GLY A 10 -10.78 -46.54 4.43
C GLY A 10 -11.59 -45.70 3.44
N THR A 11 -12.91 -45.66 3.63
CA THR A 11 -13.90 -44.93 2.84
C THR A 11 -13.64 -43.42 2.82
N LYS A 12 -13.42 -42.86 1.62
CA LYS A 12 -13.31 -41.40 1.41
C LYS A 12 -14.70 -40.79 1.21
N SER A 13 -15.20 -40.07 2.21
CA SER A 13 -16.33 -39.14 2.04
C SER A 13 -15.86 -37.92 1.24
N GLY A 14 -16.14 -37.89 -0.06
CA GLY A 14 -15.80 -36.78 -0.94
C GLY A 14 -16.70 -35.57 -0.71
N VAL A 15 -16.14 -34.50 -0.15
CA VAL A 15 -16.75 -33.17 -0.19
C VAL A 15 -16.47 -32.57 -1.57
N HIS A 16 -17.52 -32.43 -2.38
CA HIS A 16 -17.45 -31.89 -3.72
C HIS A 16 -17.49 -30.36 -3.68
N TRP A 17 -16.33 -29.70 -3.71
CA TRP A 17 -16.25 -28.25 -3.88
C TRP A 17 -16.50 -27.89 -5.34
N LYS A 18 -17.67 -27.30 -5.63
CA LYS A 18 -17.89 -26.63 -6.92
C LYS A 18 -17.01 -25.38 -6.97
N HIS A 19 -15.95 -25.42 -7.77
CA HIS A 19 -15.18 -24.23 -8.12
C HIS A 19 -16.04 -23.30 -8.99
N GLN A 20 -16.70 -22.33 -8.36
CA GLN A 20 -17.15 -21.12 -9.04
C GLN A 20 -15.98 -20.15 -9.07
N THR A 21 -15.23 -20.17 -10.17
CA THR A 21 -14.14 -19.22 -10.40
C THR A 21 -14.75 -17.90 -10.89
N THR A 22 -15.24 -17.07 -9.97
CA THR A 22 -15.47 -15.64 -10.25
C THR A 22 -14.11 -14.98 -10.40
N ARG A 23 -13.68 -14.71 -11.64
CA ARG A 23 -12.47 -13.92 -11.91
C ARG A 23 -12.70 -12.47 -11.48
N LEU A 24 -12.47 -12.17 -10.21
CA LEU A 24 -12.42 -10.79 -9.75
C LEU A 24 -11.15 -10.13 -10.33
N PRO A 25 -11.26 -8.92 -10.91
CA PRO A 25 -10.08 -8.21 -11.39
C PRO A 25 -9.22 -7.78 -10.19
N VAL A 26 -7.92 -8.12 -10.25
CA VAL A 26 -6.91 -7.59 -9.32
C VAL A 26 -6.46 -6.23 -9.85
N LEU A 27 -6.68 -5.17 -9.07
CA LEU A 27 -6.29 -3.81 -9.42
C LEU A 27 -5.20 -3.32 -8.48
N THR A 28 -4.02 -3.03 -9.03
CA THR A 28 -2.96 -2.33 -8.30
C THR A 28 -3.26 -0.84 -8.31
N LEU A 29 -3.53 -0.26 -7.14
CA LEU A 29 -3.67 1.18 -6.99
C LEU A 29 -2.29 1.84 -6.94
N LYS A 30 -1.75 2.20 -8.11
CA LYS A 30 -0.57 3.08 -8.20
C LYS A 30 -1.03 4.53 -8.03
N LEU A 31 -0.79 5.11 -6.85
CA LEU A 31 -0.84 6.56 -6.72
C LEU A 31 0.37 7.18 -7.41
N ARG A 32 0.14 7.85 -8.53
CA ARG A 32 1.11 8.77 -9.12
C ARG A 32 0.83 10.14 -8.54
N LEU A 33 1.55 10.50 -7.49
CA LEU A 33 1.40 11.77 -6.79
C LEU A 33 2.21 12.85 -7.54
N SER A 34 1.58 13.47 -8.53
CA SER A 34 2.10 14.71 -9.13
C SER A 34 1.48 15.88 -8.36
N ILE A 35 2.27 16.51 -7.49
CA ILE A 35 1.85 17.73 -6.78
C ILE A 35 2.06 18.90 -7.74
N HIS A 36 0.97 19.54 -8.18
CA HIS A 36 1.05 20.88 -8.75
C HIS A 36 1.09 21.90 -7.60
N PRO A 37 1.91 22.97 -7.69
CA PRO A 37 1.98 23.98 -6.67
C PRO A 37 0.65 24.74 -6.60
N THR A 38 0.03 24.77 -5.40
CA THR A 38 -1.08 25.67 -5.08
C THR A 38 -0.74 26.46 -3.82
N PRO A 39 -1.14 27.75 -3.70
CA PRO A 39 -0.43 28.72 -2.87
C PRO A 39 -1.05 28.96 -1.47
N THR A 40 -1.63 27.96 -0.80
CA THR A 40 -2.23 28.16 0.53
C THR A 40 -1.68 27.18 1.58
N PRO A 41 -0.97 27.67 2.63
CA PRO A 41 -0.17 26.84 3.54
C PRO A 41 -0.79 26.66 4.95
N SER A 42 -2.11 26.57 5.09
CA SER A 42 -2.73 26.24 6.38
C SER A 42 -3.91 25.28 6.19
N LEU A 43 -3.86 24.15 6.90
CA LEU A 43 -4.81 23.03 6.82
C LEU A 43 -4.91 22.41 5.42
N LEU A 44 -4.01 21.47 5.10
CA LEU A 44 -4.20 20.56 3.95
C LEU A 44 -5.28 19.53 4.33
N SER A 45 -6.51 20.04 4.38
CA SER A 45 -7.77 19.36 4.63
C SER A 45 -7.92 18.17 3.67
N LYS A 46 -8.81 17.23 4.02
CA LYS A 46 -9.37 16.16 3.16
C LYS A 46 -9.41 16.53 1.66
N SER A 47 -9.59 17.81 1.32
CA SER A 47 -9.57 18.41 -0.02
C SER A 47 -8.38 18.02 -0.92
N ILE A 48 -7.11 18.01 -0.46
CA ILE A 48 -5.97 17.76 -1.36
C ILE A 48 -5.76 16.27 -1.62
N ILE A 49 -5.83 15.45 -0.58
CA ILE A 49 -5.82 13.99 -0.73
C ILE A 49 -7.01 13.57 -1.62
N ASN A 50 -8.19 14.16 -1.41
CA ASN A 50 -9.35 13.95 -2.28
C ASN A 50 -9.13 14.45 -3.70
N ARG A 51 -8.46 15.59 -3.91
CA ARG A 51 -8.14 16.11 -5.25
C ARG A 51 -7.11 15.23 -5.98
N LEU A 52 -6.09 14.73 -5.29
CA LEU A 52 -5.05 13.85 -5.84
C LEU A 52 -5.58 12.45 -6.16
N LEU A 53 -6.56 11.98 -5.39
CA LEU A 53 -7.17 10.66 -5.60
C LEU A 53 -8.34 10.72 -6.58
N THR A 54 -9.16 11.77 -6.57
CA THR A 54 -10.19 11.97 -7.62
C THR A 54 -9.60 12.22 -9.00
N SER A 55 -8.38 12.76 -9.08
CA SER A 55 -7.63 12.86 -10.33
C SER A 55 -6.93 11.56 -10.73
N CYS A 56 -6.77 10.58 -9.82
CA CYS A 56 -6.23 9.27 -10.14
C CYS A 56 -7.19 8.50 -11.06
N PRO A 57 -6.77 8.14 -12.29
CA PRO A 57 -7.61 7.39 -13.22
C PRO A 57 -8.13 6.08 -12.64
N THR A 58 -7.32 5.41 -11.80
CA THR A 58 -7.66 4.15 -11.15
C THR A 58 -8.82 4.32 -10.16
N TYR A 59 -8.81 5.39 -9.36
CA TYR A 59 -9.90 5.68 -8.41
C TYR A 59 -11.20 6.05 -9.13
N ARG A 60 -11.12 6.85 -10.21
CA ARG A 60 -12.29 7.17 -11.05
C ARG A 60 -12.89 5.91 -11.67
N ARG A 61 -12.03 5.03 -12.18
CA ARG A 61 -12.44 3.73 -12.73
C ARG A 61 -13.07 2.85 -11.66
N MET A 62 -12.53 2.83 -10.45
CA MET A 62 -13.07 2.04 -9.34
C MET A 62 -14.48 2.47 -8.94
N LYS A 63 -14.79 3.77 -8.98
CA LYS A 63 -16.15 4.27 -8.73
C LYS A 63 -17.17 3.76 -9.73
N SER A 64 -16.79 3.60 -10.99
CA SER A 64 -17.69 3.14 -12.05
C SER A 64 -17.75 1.62 -12.19
N LEU A 65 -17.05 0.86 -11.34
CA LEU A 65 -17.10 -0.60 -11.41
C LEU A 65 -18.45 -1.13 -10.93
N ILE A 66 -19.00 -2.05 -11.70
CA ILE A 66 -20.18 -2.82 -11.32
C ILE A 66 -19.79 -3.90 -10.30
N TRP A 67 -18.61 -4.49 -10.48
CA TRP A 67 -18.06 -5.56 -9.65
C TRP A 67 -17.16 -5.02 -8.53
N GLN A 68 -16.99 -5.81 -7.48
CA GLN A 68 -15.99 -5.55 -6.45
C GLN A 68 -14.58 -5.93 -6.94
N VAL A 69 -13.56 -5.35 -6.30
CA VAL A 69 -12.15 -5.61 -6.62
C VAL A 69 -11.37 -6.11 -5.42
N ILE A 70 -10.27 -6.80 -5.69
CA ILE A 70 -9.23 -7.05 -4.70
C ILE A 70 -8.17 -5.98 -4.87
N LEU A 71 -7.89 -5.24 -3.79
CA LEU A 71 -6.84 -4.23 -3.78
C LEU A 71 -5.60 -4.78 -3.09
N VAL A 72 -4.44 -4.54 -3.70
CA VAL A 72 -3.14 -4.93 -3.15
C VAL A 72 -2.27 -3.68 -3.02
N GLY A 73 -1.72 -3.46 -1.83
CA GLY A 73 -0.89 -2.30 -1.49
C GLY A 73 0.40 -2.76 -0.83
N HIS A 74 1.53 -2.21 -1.28
CA HIS A 74 2.86 -2.52 -0.76
C HIS A 74 3.47 -1.28 -0.10
N SER A 75 4.14 -1.44 1.05
CA SER A 75 4.79 -0.33 1.76
C SER A 75 3.83 0.85 2.01
N ALA A 76 4.25 2.07 1.65
CA ALA A 76 3.43 3.29 1.58
C ALA A 76 2.09 3.14 0.84
N GLY A 77 1.97 2.15 -0.05
CA GLY A 77 0.72 1.80 -0.74
C GLY A 77 -0.42 1.42 0.21
N GLY A 78 -0.12 1.00 1.45
CA GLY A 78 -1.12 0.71 2.48
C GLY A 78 -2.02 1.90 2.82
N LEU A 79 -1.47 3.13 2.85
CA LEU A 79 -2.26 4.36 3.06
C LEU A 79 -3.27 4.60 1.93
N SER A 80 -2.91 4.18 0.72
CA SER A 80 -3.77 4.25 -0.45
C SER A 80 -4.96 3.30 -0.31
N LEU A 81 -4.72 2.09 0.22
CA LEU A 81 -5.77 1.13 0.51
C LEU A 81 -6.70 1.66 1.59
N MET A 82 -6.16 2.18 2.69
CA MET A 82 -6.94 2.75 3.77
C MET A 82 -7.89 3.84 3.26
N TYR A 83 -7.37 4.74 2.42
CA TYR A 83 -8.19 5.77 1.80
C TYR A 83 -9.30 5.19 0.93
N ALA A 84 -8.99 4.20 0.09
CA ALA A 84 -9.97 3.55 -0.76
C ALA A 84 -11.06 2.84 0.07
N ILE A 85 -10.67 2.17 1.14
CA ILE A 85 -11.58 1.45 2.06
C ILE A 85 -12.56 2.44 2.72
N HIS A 86 -12.06 3.55 3.25
CA HIS A 86 -12.90 4.57 3.91
C HIS A 86 -13.91 5.26 2.97
N ARG A 87 -13.76 5.12 1.65
CA ARG A 87 -14.61 5.83 0.67
C ARG A 87 -15.40 4.95 -0.27
N LEU A 88 -14.91 3.74 -0.53
CA LEU A 88 -15.41 2.84 -1.56
C LEU A 88 -15.44 1.41 -1.03
N ALA A 89 -15.68 1.24 0.28
CA ALA A 89 -15.80 -0.06 0.94
C ALA A 89 -16.68 -1.04 0.16
N ASN A 90 -17.84 -0.58 -0.33
CA ASN A 90 -18.77 -1.39 -1.12
C ASN A 90 -18.21 -1.89 -2.46
N LYS A 91 -17.14 -1.27 -2.98
CA LYS A 91 -16.44 -1.68 -4.20
C LYS A 91 -15.25 -2.59 -3.94
N ILE A 92 -14.91 -2.86 -2.68
CA ILE A 92 -13.71 -3.62 -2.32
C ILE A 92 -14.14 -4.94 -1.70
N HIS A 93 -13.80 -6.02 -2.38
CA HIS A 93 -14.03 -7.38 -1.89
C HIS A 93 -13.02 -7.75 -0.80
N MET A 94 -11.76 -7.33 -0.96
CA MET A 94 -10.68 -7.61 -0.03
C MET A 94 -9.53 -6.62 -0.23
N ALA A 95 -8.85 -6.27 0.86
CA ALA A 95 -7.62 -5.49 0.85
C ALA A 95 -6.42 -6.33 1.35
N ILE A 96 -5.37 -6.42 0.55
CA ILE A 96 -4.14 -7.15 0.85
C ILE A 96 -2.99 -6.16 1.05
N TYR A 97 -2.42 -6.17 2.23
CA TYR A 97 -1.29 -5.35 2.65
C TYR A 97 -0.02 -6.17 2.60
N VAL A 98 0.91 -5.86 1.69
CA VAL A 98 2.19 -6.55 1.56
C VAL A 98 3.26 -5.66 2.15
N ALA A 99 3.78 -6.00 3.34
CA ALA A 99 4.78 -5.19 4.04
C ALA A 99 4.42 -3.68 4.02
N ALA A 100 3.17 -3.38 4.38
CA ALA A 100 2.54 -2.09 4.08
C ALA A 100 1.98 -1.43 5.34
N HIS A 101 1.80 -0.11 5.30
CA HIS A 101 1.15 0.62 6.39
C HIS A 101 -0.32 0.18 6.53
N MET A 102 -0.60 -0.57 7.59
CA MET A 102 -1.95 -1.07 7.91
C MET A 102 -2.45 -0.43 9.21
N LEU A 103 -2.69 0.87 9.17
CA LEU A 103 -3.22 1.63 10.31
C LEU A 103 -4.77 1.65 10.25
N ARG A 104 -5.44 1.81 11.39
CA ARG A 104 -6.91 1.90 11.40
C ARG A 104 -7.40 3.29 10.97
N HIS A 105 -6.81 4.31 11.58
CA HIS A 105 -7.17 5.71 11.37
C HIS A 105 -6.05 6.53 10.72
N GLY A 106 -4.96 5.88 10.30
CA GLY A 106 -3.78 6.58 9.79
C GLY A 106 -2.87 6.99 10.95
N PHE A 107 -2.06 8.03 10.76
CA PHE A 107 -1.07 8.47 11.73
C PHE A 107 -1.70 9.45 12.74
N VAL A 108 -2.23 8.92 13.84
CA VAL A 108 -2.94 9.71 14.87
C VAL A 108 -2.09 9.89 16.13
N SER A 109 -1.33 8.86 16.48
CA SER A 109 -0.51 8.78 17.67
C SER A 109 0.97 8.62 17.31
N ASP A 110 1.85 8.96 18.25
CA ASP A 110 3.30 8.71 18.10
C ASP A 110 3.61 7.21 17.89
N GLN A 111 2.74 6.33 18.42
CA GLN A 111 2.88 4.89 18.22
C GLN A 111 2.63 4.49 16.76
N ASP A 112 1.68 5.13 16.07
CA ASP A 112 1.44 4.87 14.65
C ASP A 112 2.68 5.17 13.79
N TYR A 113 3.47 6.17 14.17
CA TYR A 113 4.73 6.48 13.49
C TYR A 113 5.80 5.42 13.77
N LYS A 114 5.92 4.98 15.03
CA LYS A 114 6.86 3.93 15.41
C LYS A 114 6.56 2.59 14.74
N ASP A 115 5.27 2.27 14.58
CA ASP A 115 4.83 1.00 13.99
C ASP A 115 4.95 0.98 12.46
N ALA A 116 4.96 2.16 11.84
CA ALA A 116 4.95 2.32 10.39
C ALA A 116 6.31 2.64 9.76
N ASP A 117 7.23 3.25 10.51
CA ASP A 117 8.55 3.65 9.98
C ASP A 117 9.60 2.60 10.34
N PRO A 118 10.24 1.92 9.35
CA PRO A 118 11.30 0.98 9.64
C PRO A 118 12.52 1.69 10.25
N ASP A 119 13.15 1.07 11.25
CA ASP A 119 14.40 1.60 11.81
C ASP A 119 15.55 1.46 10.82
N LEU A 120 15.86 2.57 10.16
CA LEU A 120 16.95 2.70 9.20
C LEU A 120 18.12 3.55 9.74
N SER A 121 18.15 3.80 11.05
CA SER A 121 19.16 4.66 11.71
C SER A 121 20.61 4.23 11.41
N LYS A 122 20.85 2.93 11.27
CA LYS A 122 22.17 2.35 10.92
C LYS A 122 22.76 2.85 9.60
N TYR A 123 21.95 3.39 8.70
CA TYR A 123 22.40 3.91 7.40
C TYR A 123 22.65 5.42 7.39
N GLY A 124 22.37 6.11 8.50
CA GLY A 124 22.47 7.57 8.60
C GLY A 124 21.46 8.28 7.70
N ASP A 125 21.86 9.38 7.06
CA ASP A 125 20.99 10.13 6.16
C ASP A 125 20.85 9.46 4.79
N ILE A 126 19.79 8.66 4.66
CA ILE A 126 19.44 7.90 3.44
C ILE A 126 18.62 8.69 2.43
N ASN A 127 18.10 9.85 2.80
CA ASN A 127 17.07 10.56 2.04
C ASN A 127 17.68 11.76 1.30
N GLN A 128 17.33 11.91 0.02
CA GLN A 128 17.52 13.15 -0.71
C GLN A 128 16.17 13.88 -0.77
N THR A 129 16.11 15.03 -0.12
CA THR A 129 14.91 15.87 -0.12
C THR A 129 14.82 16.72 -1.38
N VAL A 130 13.59 16.96 -1.81
CA VAL A 130 13.27 17.80 -2.97
C VAL A 130 12.33 18.91 -2.50
N TYR A 131 12.70 20.14 -2.83
CA TYR A 131 11.96 21.35 -2.49
C TYR A 131 11.20 21.83 -3.73
N GLY A 132 9.94 21.41 -3.83
CA GLY A 132 9.07 21.80 -4.95
C GLY A 132 8.22 23.04 -4.69
N LEU A 133 8.42 23.73 -3.57
CA LEU A 133 7.77 24.99 -3.22
C LEU A 133 8.83 26.08 -2.97
N GLU A 134 8.39 27.31 -2.66
CA GLU A 134 9.23 28.47 -2.32
C GLU A 134 10.34 28.15 -1.30
N ALA A 135 11.43 28.93 -1.33
CA ALA A 135 12.68 28.66 -0.62
C ALA A 135 12.54 28.43 0.91
N ASP A 136 11.50 28.99 1.54
CA ASP A 136 11.26 28.87 2.99
C ASP A 136 10.27 27.74 3.36
N GLN A 137 9.85 26.93 2.39
CA GLN A 137 8.88 25.86 2.63
C GLN A 137 9.55 24.53 2.94
N PRO A 138 8.94 23.69 3.79
CA PRO A 138 9.45 22.36 4.09
C PRO A 138 9.50 21.49 2.82
N PRO A 139 10.39 20.48 2.79
CA PRO A 139 10.58 19.62 1.62
C PRO A 139 9.26 18.99 1.18
N THR A 140 9.03 18.93 -0.13
CA THR A 140 7.78 18.44 -0.70
C THR A 140 7.81 16.94 -0.94
N SER A 141 8.98 16.41 -1.29
CA SER A 141 9.18 14.99 -1.60
C SER A 141 10.57 14.52 -1.19
N THR A 142 10.73 13.21 -1.11
CA THR A 142 11.99 12.54 -0.79
C THR A 142 12.21 11.36 -1.72
N ILE A 143 13.48 11.05 -1.97
CA ILE A 143 13.89 9.81 -2.64
C ILE A 143 15.05 9.20 -1.84
N ILE A 144 15.11 7.88 -1.76
CA ILE A 144 16.27 7.21 -1.17
C ILE A 144 17.49 7.43 -2.08
N LYS A 145 18.60 7.91 -1.52
CA LYS A 145 19.84 8.16 -2.27
C LYS A 145 20.33 6.87 -2.94
N GLU A 146 20.87 7.00 -4.15
CA GLU A 146 21.21 5.87 -5.02
C GLU A 146 22.07 4.80 -4.32
N GLN A 147 23.08 5.22 -3.55
CA GLN A 147 23.97 4.32 -2.83
C GLN A 147 23.29 3.44 -1.76
N PHE A 148 22.05 3.77 -1.37
CA PHE A 148 21.25 3.03 -0.39
C PHE A 148 20.09 2.26 -1.02
N GLN A 149 19.66 2.60 -2.24
CA GLN A 149 18.48 1.98 -2.88
C GLN A 149 18.60 0.45 -2.92
N ARG A 150 19.74 -0.08 -3.38
CA ARG A 150 19.95 -1.54 -3.37
C ARG A 150 20.09 -2.10 -1.97
N LYS A 151 20.82 -1.41 -1.08
CA LYS A 151 21.12 -1.92 0.27
C LYS A 151 19.87 -2.04 1.14
N ILE A 152 18.88 -1.17 0.91
CA ILE A 152 17.66 -1.09 1.70
C ILE A 152 16.52 -1.79 0.94
N LEU A 153 16.18 -1.33 -0.27
CA LEU A 153 14.96 -1.75 -0.97
C LEU A 153 15.11 -3.02 -1.83
N TYR A 154 16.31 -3.32 -2.32
CA TYR A 154 16.52 -4.36 -3.35
C TYR A 154 17.67 -5.32 -3.03
N HIS A 155 17.96 -5.54 -1.74
CA HIS A 155 19.16 -6.25 -1.32
C HIS A 155 19.11 -7.76 -1.64
N LEU A 156 17.90 -8.33 -1.70
CA LEU A 156 17.64 -9.70 -2.14
C LEU A 156 17.21 -9.80 -3.61
N SER A 157 17.17 -8.69 -4.34
CA SER A 157 16.77 -8.68 -5.75
C SER A 157 17.94 -8.96 -6.68
N SER A 158 17.62 -9.40 -7.90
CA SER A 158 18.59 -9.52 -8.99
C SER A 158 19.25 -8.18 -9.31
N LYS A 159 20.39 -8.20 -10.00
CA LYS A 159 21.05 -6.95 -10.40
C LYS A 159 20.22 -6.20 -11.43
N GLU A 160 19.59 -6.93 -12.33
CA GLU A 160 18.71 -6.46 -13.38
C GLU A 160 17.52 -5.71 -12.78
N ASP A 161 16.84 -6.28 -11.79
CA ASP A 161 15.70 -5.64 -11.11
C ASP A 161 16.13 -4.40 -10.33
N SER A 162 17.26 -4.48 -9.61
CA SER A 162 17.78 -3.32 -8.86
C SER A 162 18.18 -2.18 -9.80
N THR A 163 18.76 -2.48 -10.96
CA THR A 163 19.11 -1.46 -11.97
C THR A 163 17.85 -0.87 -12.60
N LEU A 164 16.88 -1.70 -12.98
CA LEU A 164 15.60 -1.24 -13.51
C LEU A 164 14.88 -0.34 -12.51
N ALA A 165 14.88 -0.71 -11.22
CA ALA A 165 14.29 0.11 -10.17
C ALA A 165 14.98 1.48 -10.06
N ALA A 166 16.32 1.53 -10.03
CA ALA A 166 17.06 2.77 -9.96
C ALA A 166 16.71 3.73 -11.12
N MET A 167 16.48 3.19 -12.33
CA MET A 167 16.06 3.97 -13.50
C MET A 167 14.61 4.48 -13.43
N LEU A 168 13.75 3.83 -12.64
CA LEU A 168 12.31 4.12 -12.57
C LEU A 168 11.88 4.86 -11.30
N LEU A 169 12.71 4.84 -10.25
CA LEU A 169 12.42 5.50 -8.98
C LEU A 169 12.23 7.00 -9.19
N ARG A 170 11.29 7.56 -8.43
CA ARG A 170 10.93 8.98 -8.45
C ARG A 170 10.73 9.46 -7.02
N PRO A 171 10.96 10.75 -6.73
CA PRO A 171 10.65 11.32 -5.43
C PRO A 171 9.19 11.05 -5.02
N GLY A 172 9.02 10.47 -3.83
CA GLY A 172 7.72 10.26 -3.20
C GLY A 172 7.33 11.47 -2.35
N PRO A 173 6.05 11.87 -2.27
CA PRO A 173 5.64 13.08 -1.57
C PRO A 173 5.67 12.90 -0.05
N LEU A 174 6.27 13.81 0.71
CA LEU A 174 6.43 13.67 2.16
C LEU A 174 5.14 13.93 2.96
N ARG A 175 4.30 14.86 2.49
CA ARG A 175 3.15 15.36 3.27
C ARG A 175 2.07 14.31 3.53
N PRO A 176 1.68 13.46 2.54
CA PRO A 176 0.76 12.36 2.82
C PRO A 176 1.30 11.30 3.79
N PHE A 177 2.63 11.20 3.97
CA PHE A 177 3.22 10.21 4.88
C PHE A 177 3.30 10.67 6.34
N ARG A 178 2.99 11.95 6.65
CA ARG A 178 3.20 12.54 7.98
C ARG A 178 1.95 13.09 8.66
N GLY A 179 0.76 12.76 8.17
CA GLY A 179 -0.47 13.33 8.75
C GLY A 179 -1.78 12.86 8.14
N VAL A 180 -1.77 11.71 7.45
CA VAL A 180 -3.02 11.12 6.97
C VAL A 180 -3.80 10.61 8.17
N HIS A 181 -4.96 11.20 8.40
CA HIS A 181 -5.93 10.79 9.41
C HIS A 181 -7.31 10.57 8.78
N PHE A 182 -7.90 9.42 9.06
CA PHE A 182 -9.23 9.03 8.62
C PHE A 182 -10.21 9.17 9.79
N THR A 183 -11.20 10.05 9.60
CA THR A 183 -12.17 10.47 10.62
C THR A 183 -13.56 9.87 10.37
N GLU A 184 -13.70 9.14 9.27
CA GLU A 184 -14.94 8.51 8.88
C GLU A 184 -15.35 7.46 9.93
N GLY A 185 -16.56 7.60 10.45
CA GLY A 185 -17.11 6.72 11.47
C GLY A 185 -17.52 5.33 10.91
N PRO A 186 -18.14 4.49 11.74
CA PRO A 186 -18.58 3.14 11.37
C PRO A 186 -19.47 3.10 10.12
N GLU A 187 -20.20 4.19 9.85
CA GLU A 187 -21.06 4.37 8.68
C GLU A 187 -20.32 4.33 7.33
N SER A 188 -18.99 4.47 7.33
CA SER A 188 -18.17 4.34 6.12
C SER A 188 -18.17 2.92 5.53
N GLY A 189 -18.54 1.90 6.32
CA GLY A 189 -18.37 0.51 5.96
C GLY A 189 -16.90 0.07 5.90
N ALA A 190 -15.95 0.89 6.36
CA ALA A 190 -14.52 0.58 6.31
C ALA A 190 -14.16 -0.70 7.08
N ASP A 191 -14.88 -0.98 8.16
CA ASP A 191 -14.71 -2.16 9.00
C ASP A 191 -15.31 -3.43 8.37
N SER A 192 -16.17 -3.31 7.34
CA SER A 192 -16.75 -4.47 6.64
C SER A 192 -15.85 -5.06 5.55
N VAL A 193 -14.75 -4.38 5.19
CA VAL A 193 -13.82 -4.86 4.16
C VAL A 193 -12.83 -5.87 4.76
N PRO A 194 -12.80 -7.13 4.31
CA PRO A 194 -11.80 -8.12 4.73
C PRO A 194 -10.38 -7.65 4.43
N ARG A 195 -9.47 -7.85 5.39
CA ARG A 195 -8.06 -7.41 5.29
C ARG A 195 -7.11 -8.57 5.53
N VAL A 196 -6.09 -8.69 4.67
CA VAL A 196 -5.00 -9.66 4.80
C VAL A 196 -3.69 -8.90 4.90
N PHE A 197 -2.85 -9.27 5.86
CA PHE A 197 -1.50 -8.73 5.99
C PHE A 197 -0.48 -9.82 5.63
N ILE A 198 0.45 -9.50 4.72
CA ILE A 198 1.55 -10.34 4.32
C ILE A 198 2.82 -9.71 4.85
N LYS A 199 3.45 -10.38 5.82
CA LYS A 199 4.73 -9.98 6.38
C LYS A 199 5.88 -10.51 5.51
N THR A 200 6.83 -9.64 5.23
CA THR A 200 8.13 -9.97 4.65
C THR A 200 9.15 -10.14 5.79
N MET A 201 10.04 -11.12 5.67
CA MET A 201 11.01 -11.44 6.74
C MET A 201 12.32 -10.64 6.63
N HIS A 202 12.55 -10.04 5.48
CA HIS A 202 13.78 -9.34 5.10
C HIS A 202 13.44 -8.06 4.34
N ASP A 203 12.42 -7.33 4.78
CA ASP A 203 12.12 -5.97 4.30
C ASP A 203 12.70 -4.94 5.28
#